data_AF-A0A967STM6-F1
#
_entry.id   AF-A0A967STM6-F1
#
_cell.length_a   1.000
_cell.length_b   1.000
_cell.length_c   1.000
_cell.angle_alpha   90.00
_cell.angle_beta   90.00
_cell.angle_gamma   90.00
#
_symmetry.space_group_name_H-M   'P 1'
#
loop_
_entity.id
_entity.type
_entity.pdbx_description
1 polymer ?
#
loop_
_entity_poly.entity_id
_entity_poly.type
_entity_poly.pdbx_seq_one_letter_code
_entity_poly.pdbx_strand_id
1 'polypeptide(L)'
;MTTTEKAIALEDQYGAHNYHPLPVVLSEGDGVYVWDPEGNKYYDFLSAYSAVNQGHCHPRIINALKEQSEKLTLVSRAFHSDQLGAYEKYMHDLFGYDKLLPMNTGAEGVETAIKLCRKWSYEKKNLTPEKATIIVAKG
;
A
#
# COMPACT_ATOMS: atom_id res chain seq x y z
N MET A 1 -2.07 -30.42 5.72
CA MET A 1 -1.40 -29.27 5.08
C MET A 1 -2.17 -28.95 3.80
N THR A 2 -2.30 -27.68 3.45
CA THR A 2 -2.89 -27.26 2.16
C THR A 2 -1.88 -27.54 1.05
N THR A 3 -2.31 -27.99 -0.12
CA THR A 3 -1.45 -28.12 -1.31
C THR A 3 -1.75 -26.99 -2.29
N THR A 4 -0.81 -26.71 -3.20
CA THR A 4 -0.98 -25.72 -4.27
C THR A 4 -2.26 -25.96 -5.08
N GLU A 5 -2.50 -27.20 -5.52
CA GLU A 5 -3.71 -27.57 -6.27
C GLU A 5 -5.00 -27.29 -5.49
N LYS A 6 -5.03 -27.66 -4.21
CA LYS A 6 -6.21 -27.45 -3.35
C LYS A 6 -6.47 -25.97 -3.11
N ALA A 7 -5.42 -25.15 -2.92
CA ALA A 7 -5.56 -23.72 -2.72
C ALA A 7 -6.10 -23.03 -3.98
N ILE A 8 -5.57 -23.36 -5.16
CA ILE A 8 -6.05 -22.82 -6.45
C ILE A 8 -7.51 -23.21 -6.69
N ALA A 9 -7.88 -24.47 -6.45
CA ALA A 9 -9.27 -24.92 -6.63
C ALA A 9 -10.27 -24.18 -5.72
N LEU A 10 -9.87 -23.85 -4.48
CA LEU A 10 -10.70 -23.05 -3.57
C LEU A 10 -10.85 -21.61 -4.08
N GLU A 11 -9.78 -20.99 -4.56
CA GLU A 11 -9.84 -19.64 -5.14
C GLU A 11 -10.69 -19.62 -6.41
N ASP A 12 -10.56 -20.61 -7.30
CA ASP A 12 -11.37 -20.73 -8.51
C ASP A 12 -12.87 -20.84 -8.20
N GLN A 13 -13.22 -21.61 -7.18
CA GLN A 13 -14.61 -21.83 -6.78
C GLN A 13 -15.26 -20.63 -6.09
N TYR A 14 -14.51 -19.90 -5.25
CA TYR A 14 -15.07 -18.90 -4.34
C TYR A 14 -14.61 -17.46 -4.61
N GLY A 15 -13.54 -17.26 -5.37
CA GLY A 15 -12.98 -15.96 -5.73
C GLY A 15 -13.53 -15.40 -7.04
N ALA A 16 -13.51 -14.07 -7.20
CA ALA A 16 -13.83 -13.45 -8.47
C ALA A 16 -12.67 -13.61 -9.47
N HIS A 17 -12.98 -13.87 -10.74
CA HIS A 17 -11.97 -14.12 -11.78
C HIS A 17 -11.46 -12.82 -12.44
N ASN A 18 -10.88 -11.92 -11.66
CA ASN A 18 -10.32 -10.64 -12.14
C ASN A 18 -8.80 -10.64 -12.32
N TYR A 19 -8.12 -11.73 -11.97
CA TYR A 19 -6.69 -11.95 -12.20
C TYR A 19 -6.46 -13.28 -12.92
N HIS A 20 -5.29 -13.41 -13.54
CA HIS A 20 -4.77 -14.67 -14.06
C HIS A 20 -3.38 -14.91 -13.45
N PRO A 21 -3.30 -15.38 -12.18
CA PRO A 21 -2.04 -15.56 -11.48
C PRO A 21 -1.16 -16.64 -12.13
N LEU A 22 0.15 -16.57 -11.90
CA LEU A 22 1.02 -17.72 -12.14
C LEU A 22 0.55 -18.89 -11.26
N PRO A 23 0.62 -20.16 -11.73
CA PRO A 23 0.14 -21.32 -10.99
C PRO A 23 1.12 -21.74 -9.87
N VAL A 24 1.40 -20.81 -8.96
CA VAL A 24 2.23 -20.99 -7.76
C VAL A 24 1.48 -20.41 -6.57
N VAL A 25 1.45 -21.17 -5.47
CA VAL A 25 0.84 -20.73 -4.21
C VAL A 25 1.96 -20.46 -3.22
N LEU A 26 2.00 -19.28 -2.62
CA LEU A 26 3.01 -18.91 -1.63
C LEU A 26 2.43 -19.04 -0.21
N SER A 27 3.15 -19.71 0.68
CA SER A 27 2.74 -19.94 2.08
C SER A 27 3.66 -19.28 3.11
N GLU A 28 4.92 -19.03 2.77
CA GLU A 28 5.89 -18.38 3.66
C GLU A 28 6.78 -17.40 2.89
N GLY A 29 7.29 -16.38 3.58
CA GLY A 29 8.22 -15.40 3.01
C GLY A 29 9.21 -14.86 4.04
N ASP A 30 10.47 -14.73 3.63
CA ASP A 30 11.57 -14.19 4.45
C ASP A 30 12.61 -13.51 3.54
N GLY A 31 12.74 -12.19 3.69
CA GLY A 31 13.65 -11.39 2.89
C GLY A 31 13.32 -11.47 1.40
N VAL A 32 14.24 -11.99 0.60
CA VAL A 32 14.08 -12.14 -0.86
C VAL A 32 13.45 -13.48 -1.26
N TYR A 33 13.14 -14.33 -0.30
CA TYR A 33 12.68 -15.69 -0.53
C TYR A 33 11.21 -15.88 -0.18
N VAL A 34 10.58 -16.77 -0.93
CA VAL A 34 9.22 -17.27 -0.67
C VAL A 34 9.18 -18.79 -0.85
N TRP A 35 8.24 -19.44 -0.16
CA TRP A 35 8.04 -20.88 -0.22
C TRP A 35 6.60 -21.20 -0.56
N ASP A 36 6.39 -22.29 -1.30
CA ASP A 36 5.08 -22.89 -1.49
C ASP A 36 4.73 -23.91 -0.38
N PRO A 37 3.47 -24.38 -0.28
CA PRO A 37 3.08 -25.34 0.76
C PRO A 37 3.79 -26.70 0.66
N GLU A 38 4.33 -27.03 -0.52
CA GLU A 38 5.14 -28.22 -0.75
C GLU A 38 6.60 -28.05 -0.28
N GLY A 39 7.00 -26.83 0.10
CA GLY A 39 8.32 -26.49 0.63
C GLY A 39 9.35 -26.08 -0.43
N ASN A 40 8.94 -25.92 -1.69
CA ASN A 40 9.84 -25.41 -2.72
C ASN A 40 10.14 -23.93 -2.45
N LYS A 41 11.40 -23.54 -2.61
CA LYS A 41 11.91 -22.21 -2.31
C LYS A 41 12.19 -21.44 -3.60
N TYR A 42 11.76 -20.19 -3.65
CA TYR A 42 11.92 -19.31 -4.81
C TYR A 42 12.55 -17.98 -4.40
N TYR A 43 13.23 -17.32 -5.34
CA TYR A 43 13.50 -15.89 -5.24
C TYR A 43 12.28 -15.11 -5.74
N ASP A 44 11.82 -14.13 -4.96
CA ASP A 44 10.77 -13.21 -5.40
C ASP A 44 11.38 -12.03 -6.18
N PHE A 45 11.23 -12.08 -7.51
CA PHE A 45 11.67 -11.03 -8.43
C PHE A 45 10.55 -10.04 -8.82
N LEU A 46 9.38 -10.14 -8.20
CA LEU A 46 8.27 -9.20 -8.40
C LEU A 46 8.15 -8.21 -7.23
N SER A 47 8.43 -8.69 -6.01
CA SER A 47 8.38 -7.90 -4.77
C SER A 47 7.02 -7.21 -4.56
N ALA A 48 5.93 -7.90 -4.93
CA ALA A 48 4.57 -7.38 -4.92
C ALA A 48 4.47 -5.97 -5.54
N TYR A 49 5.01 -5.80 -6.75
CA TYR A 49 5.08 -4.51 -7.43
C TYR A 49 5.84 -3.44 -6.61
N SER A 50 7.00 -3.81 -6.07
CA SER A 50 7.85 -2.97 -5.19
C SER A 50 7.26 -2.62 -3.81
N ALA A 51 6.18 -3.26 -3.38
CA ALA A 51 5.61 -3.03 -2.05
C ALA A 51 6.47 -3.62 -0.92
N VAL A 52 7.15 -4.75 -1.17
CA VAL A 52 8.04 -5.42 -0.21
C VAL A 52 9.52 -5.15 -0.49
N ASN A 53 9.87 -3.90 -0.78
CA ASN A 53 11.26 -3.47 -1.02
C ASN A 53 12.22 -3.80 0.14
N GLN A 54 11.71 -3.86 1.37
CA GLN A 54 12.48 -4.19 2.57
C GLN A 54 12.68 -5.71 2.74
N GLY A 55 12.07 -6.53 1.88
CA GLY A 55 12.00 -7.99 2.02
C GLY A 55 10.77 -8.44 2.82
N HIS A 56 10.28 -9.65 2.48
CA HIS A 56 9.16 -10.29 3.16
C HIS A 56 9.43 -10.42 4.66
N CYS A 57 8.39 -10.18 5.47
CA CYS A 57 8.40 -10.40 6.92
C CYS A 57 9.54 -9.72 7.70
N HIS A 58 10.03 -8.56 7.23
CA HIS A 58 11.16 -7.87 7.84
C HIS A 58 10.95 -7.63 9.36
N PRO A 59 11.84 -8.11 10.25
CA PRO A 59 11.56 -8.23 11.69
C PRO A 59 11.28 -6.88 12.37
N ARG A 60 11.95 -5.81 11.96
CA ARG A 60 11.67 -4.45 12.50
C ARG A 60 10.26 -3.97 12.20
N ILE A 61 9.71 -4.28 11.03
CA ILE A 61 8.38 -3.83 10.61
C ILE A 61 7.31 -4.66 11.33
N ILE A 62 7.51 -6.00 11.36
CA ILE A 62 6.60 -6.91 12.07
C ILE A 62 6.53 -6.59 13.56
N ASN A 63 7.65 -6.29 14.21
CA ASN A 63 7.65 -5.91 15.62
C ASN A 63 6.92 -4.59 15.86
N ALA A 64 7.17 -3.56 15.05
CA ALA A 64 6.45 -2.29 15.16
C ALA A 64 4.93 -2.45 14.97
N LEU A 65 4.51 -3.30 14.02
CA LEU A 65 3.10 -3.64 13.83
C LEU A 65 2.51 -4.31 15.08
N LYS A 66 3.16 -5.36 15.61
CA LYS A 66 2.70 -6.08 16.81
C LYS A 66 2.54 -5.12 17.98
N GLU A 67 3.60 -4.38 18.31
CA GLU A 67 3.61 -3.44 19.43
C GLU A 67 2.51 -2.38 19.35
N GLN A 68 2.24 -1.81 18.18
CA GLN A 68 1.19 -0.81 18.04
C GLN A 68 -0.21 -1.46 18.03
N SER A 69 -0.36 -2.62 17.39
CA SER A 69 -1.65 -3.31 17.27
C SER A 69 -2.21 -3.78 18.62
N GLU A 70 -1.34 -4.10 19.58
CA GLU A 70 -1.71 -4.46 20.95
C GLU A 70 -2.09 -3.23 21.80
N LYS A 71 -1.81 -2.01 21.34
CA LYS A 71 -2.11 -0.76 22.04
C LYS A 71 -3.37 -0.09 21.49
N LEU A 72 -3.38 0.23 20.20
CA LEU A 72 -4.46 0.94 19.52
C LEU A 72 -4.28 0.90 18.00
N THR A 73 -5.32 0.48 17.27
CA THR A 73 -5.26 0.33 15.81
C THR A 73 -5.99 1.43 15.03
N LEU A 74 -7.22 1.79 15.43
CA LEU A 74 -8.06 2.71 14.68
C LEU A 74 -8.93 3.57 15.57
N VAL A 75 -8.86 4.90 15.38
CA VAL A 75 -9.69 5.89 16.10
C VAL A 75 -10.55 6.74 15.17
N SER A 76 -10.61 6.41 13.87
CA SER A 76 -11.14 7.28 12.80
C SER A 76 -10.39 8.63 12.72
N ARG A 77 -10.96 9.61 12.01
CA ARG A 77 -10.49 11.00 12.01
C ARG A 77 -11.34 11.92 12.90
N ALA A 78 -12.32 11.37 13.61
CA ALA A 78 -13.09 12.10 14.62
C ALA A 78 -12.28 12.34 15.90
N PHE A 79 -11.22 11.56 16.14
CA PHE A 79 -10.32 11.69 17.28
C PHE A 79 -8.87 11.79 16.80
N HIS A 80 -8.01 12.35 17.66
CA HIS A 80 -6.57 12.31 17.45
C HIS A 80 -5.99 10.99 17.96
N SER A 81 -5.03 10.44 17.23
CA SER A 81 -4.10 9.43 17.75
C SER A 81 -2.77 10.09 18.10
N ASP A 82 -2.08 9.52 19.08
CA ASP A 82 -0.74 9.92 19.51
C ASP A 82 0.34 9.64 18.44
N GLN A 83 0.13 8.67 17.57
CA GLN A 83 1.10 8.27 16.54
C GLN A 83 1.05 9.10 15.25
N LEU A 84 -0.12 9.65 14.87
CA LEU A 84 -0.29 10.31 13.57
C LEU A 84 0.63 11.55 13.42
N GLY A 85 0.67 12.41 14.43
CA GLY A 85 1.50 13.63 14.37
C GLY A 85 3.01 13.34 14.35
N ALA A 86 3.45 12.29 15.06
CA ALA A 86 4.85 11.87 15.04
C ALA A 86 5.27 11.35 13.66
N TYR A 87 4.39 10.56 13.02
CA TYR A 87 4.58 10.10 11.65
C TYR A 87 4.61 11.25 10.63
N GLU A 88 3.67 12.20 10.73
CA GLU A 88 3.64 13.38 9.86
C GLU A 88 4.92 14.22 9.99
N LYS A 89 5.43 14.42 11.20
CA LYS A 89 6.71 15.10 11.43
C LYS A 89 7.89 14.33 10.84
N TYR A 90 7.96 13.02 11.06
CA TYR A 90 9.03 12.19 10.52
C TYR A 90 9.11 12.31 8.98
N MET A 91 7.96 12.27 8.30
CA MET A 91 7.91 12.43 6.84
C MET A 91 8.27 13.85 6.38
N HIS A 92 7.88 14.88 7.13
CA HIS A 92 8.32 16.25 6.90
C HIS A 92 9.85 16.35 6.93
N ASP A 93 10.48 15.85 7.99
CA ASP A 93 11.94 15.91 8.16
C ASP A 93 12.66 15.10 7.07
N LEU A 94 12.10 13.96 6.65
CA LEU A 94 12.71 13.06 5.68
C LEU A 94 12.63 13.57 4.23
N PHE A 95 11.48 14.12 3.81
CA PHE A 95 11.24 14.52 2.41
C PHE A 95 11.28 16.04 2.19
N GLY A 96 11.29 16.85 3.24
CA GLY A 96 11.40 18.31 3.16
C GLY A 96 10.12 19.04 2.71
N TYR A 97 8.95 18.41 2.79
CA TYR A 97 7.65 19.04 2.49
C TYR A 97 6.97 19.55 3.75
N ASP A 98 6.32 20.72 3.68
CA ASP A 98 5.70 21.37 4.86
C ASP A 98 4.58 20.56 5.52
N LYS A 99 3.84 19.72 4.78
CA LYS A 99 2.70 18.94 5.27
C LYS A 99 2.57 17.61 4.56
N LEU A 100 2.05 16.62 5.28
CA LEU A 100 1.67 15.31 4.78
C LEU A 100 0.16 15.14 4.88
N LEU A 101 -0.45 14.44 3.92
CA LEU A 101 -1.83 13.96 4.01
C LEU A 101 -1.85 12.44 3.76
N PRO A 102 -1.92 11.60 4.82
CA PRO A 102 -1.86 10.15 4.64
C PRO A 102 -3.16 9.55 4.09
N MET A 103 -3.01 8.56 3.22
CA MET A 103 -4.06 7.75 2.59
C MET A 103 -3.66 6.27 2.60
N ASN A 104 -4.51 5.39 2.09
CA ASN A 104 -4.30 3.93 2.18
C ASN A 104 -3.77 3.35 0.87
N THR A 105 -4.35 3.73 -0.27
CA THR A 105 -4.01 3.17 -1.59
C THR A 105 -3.27 4.18 -2.47
N GLY A 106 -2.55 3.67 -3.48
CA GLY A 106 -1.93 4.52 -4.50
C GLY A 106 -2.95 5.36 -5.29
N ALA A 107 -4.12 4.79 -5.59
CA ALA A 107 -5.20 5.50 -6.28
C ALA A 107 -5.75 6.67 -5.44
N GLU A 108 -6.00 6.46 -4.14
CA GLU A 108 -6.42 7.55 -3.24
C GLU A 108 -5.38 8.67 -3.16
N GLY A 109 -4.08 8.32 -3.16
CA GLY A 109 -2.99 9.28 -3.22
C GLY A 109 -3.04 10.14 -4.48
N VAL A 110 -3.17 9.51 -5.65
CA VAL A 110 -3.25 10.21 -6.95
C VAL A 110 -4.50 11.08 -7.05
N GLU A 111 -5.67 10.56 -6.68
CA GLU A 111 -6.93 11.32 -6.71
C GLU A 111 -6.90 12.53 -5.75
N THR A 112 -6.29 12.35 -4.58
CA THR A 112 -6.11 13.45 -3.62
C THR A 112 -5.19 14.54 -4.17
N ALA A 113 -4.09 14.15 -4.83
CA ALA A 113 -3.20 15.10 -5.49
C ALA A 113 -3.93 15.88 -6.62
N ILE A 114 -4.74 15.19 -7.44
CA ILE A 114 -5.56 15.83 -8.48
C ILE A 114 -6.52 16.85 -7.87
N LYS A 115 -7.21 16.49 -6.78
CA LYS A 115 -8.13 17.39 -6.07
C LYS A 115 -7.40 18.59 -5.46
N LEU A 116 -6.23 18.39 -4.88
CA LEU A 116 -5.39 19.46 -4.33
C LEU A 116 -4.97 20.44 -5.44
N CYS A 117 -4.45 19.93 -6.55
CA CYS A 117 -4.03 20.75 -7.70
C CYS A 117 -5.20 21.58 -8.26
N ARG A 118 -6.39 20.97 -8.42
CA ARG A 118 -7.59 21.68 -8.88
C ARG A 118 -8.03 22.75 -7.90
N LYS A 119 -8.17 22.42 -6.60
CA LYS A 119 -8.56 23.39 -5.56
C LYS A 119 -7.61 24.57 -5.50
N TRP A 120 -6.30 24.31 -5.55
CA TRP A 120 -5.29 25.36 -5.61
C TRP A 120 -5.44 26.23 -6.86
N SER A 121 -5.71 25.63 -8.02
CA SER A 121 -5.92 26.38 -9.26
C SER A 121 -7.14 27.32 -9.20
N TYR A 122 -8.18 26.92 -8.47
CA TYR A 122 -9.37 27.76 -8.26
C TYR A 122 -9.04 28.91 -7.29
N GLU A 123 -8.45 28.60 -6.14
CA GLU A 123 -8.28 29.56 -5.05
C GLU A 123 -7.08 30.49 -5.21
N LYS A 124 -6.03 30.04 -5.90
CA LYS A 124 -4.76 30.78 -6.04
C LYS A 124 -4.50 31.24 -7.46
N LYS A 125 -5.00 30.52 -8.48
CA LYS A 125 -4.87 30.92 -9.89
C LYS A 125 -6.16 31.51 -10.48
N ASN A 126 -7.28 31.51 -9.75
CA ASN A 126 -8.58 32.00 -10.22
C ASN A 126 -9.07 31.35 -11.53
N LEU A 127 -8.75 30.07 -11.73
CA LEU A 127 -9.30 29.31 -12.86
C LEU A 127 -10.74 28.86 -12.56
N THR A 128 -11.56 28.77 -13.61
CA THR A 128 -12.86 28.11 -13.50
C THR A 128 -12.70 26.58 -13.61
N PRO A 129 -13.66 25.78 -13.11
CA PRO A 129 -13.61 24.32 -13.23
C PRO A 129 -13.36 23.81 -14.65
N GLU A 130 -13.94 24.46 -15.65
CA GLU A 130 -13.82 24.10 -17.06
C GLU A 130 -12.42 24.36 -17.63
N LYS A 131 -11.65 25.25 -16.99
CA LYS A 131 -10.28 25.63 -17.39
C LYS A 131 -9.20 24.90 -16.60
N ALA A 132 -9.54 24.19 -15.52
CA ALA A 132 -8.57 23.48 -14.69
C ALA A 132 -8.27 22.07 -15.21
N THR A 133 -7.42 22.02 -16.23
CA THR A 133 -6.95 20.78 -16.83
C THR A 133 -5.72 20.23 -16.08
N ILE A 134 -5.70 18.91 -15.87
CA ILE A 134 -4.51 18.18 -15.43
C ILE A 134 -3.92 17.50 -16.68
N ILE A 135 -2.66 17.79 -16.97
CA ILE A 135 -1.94 17.14 -18.07
C ILE A 135 -1.36 15.83 -17.53
N VAL A 136 -1.57 14.74 -18.27
CA VAL A 136 -1.00 13.42 -17.97
C VAL A 136 -0.29 12.86 -19.20
N ALA A 137 0.64 11.94 -19.01
CA ALA A 137 1.26 11.22 -20.12
C ALA A 137 0.23 10.33 -20.82
N LYS A 138 0.42 10.09 -22.12
CA LYS A 138 -0.34 9.08 -22.85
C LYS A 138 0.12 7.70 -22.36
N GLY A 139 -0.83 6.91 -21.84
CA GLY A 139 -0.60 5.52 -21.42
C GLY A 139 -0.40 4.56 -22.59
#